data_AF-A0A968A6S0-F1
#
_entry.id   AF-A0A968A6S0-F1
#
_cell.length_a   1.000
_cell.length_b   1.000
_cell.length_c   1.000
_cell.angle_alpha   90.00
_cell.angle_beta   90.00
_cell.angle_gamma   90.00
#
_symmetry.space_group_name_H-M   'P 1'
#
loop_
_entity.id
_entity.type
_entity.pdbx_description
1 polymer ?
#
loop_
_entity_poly.entity_id
_entity_poly.type
_entity_poly.pdbx_seq_one_letter_code
_entity_poly.pdbx_strand_id
1 'polypeptide(L)'
;MAEANWAAAQCEEGSYHIPPWVYSVVINQDDQIVNQSRATGLLAFYDPFTDMGLYPHFYKTADRVTLINGGNYFEEENLCRCGRPTTYIKTDSISRQDRLDEAGCAGQI
;
A
#
# COMPACT_ATOMS: atom_id res chain seq x y z
N MET A 1 -9.37 5.48 -1.89
CA MET A 1 -8.64 4.88 -3.01
C MET A 1 -9.34 5.07 -4.36
N ALA A 2 -9.22 6.26 -4.94
CA ALA A 2 -9.68 6.51 -6.32
C ALA A 2 -8.58 6.24 -7.37
N GLU A 3 -7.32 6.42 -6.98
CA GLU A 3 -6.19 6.52 -7.90
C GLU A 3 -5.54 5.16 -8.25
N ALA A 4 -5.83 4.09 -7.49
CA ALA A 4 -5.29 2.74 -7.71
C ALA A 4 -6.28 1.62 -7.34
N ASN A 5 -7.58 1.83 -7.56
CA ASN A 5 -8.63 0.85 -7.22
C ASN A 5 -8.40 -0.54 -7.86
N TRP A 6 -7.76 -0.59 -9.03
CA TRP A 6 -7.39 -1.83 -9.72
C TRP A 6 -6.46 -2.73 -8.90
N ALA A 7 -5.69 -2.15 -7.98
CA ALA A 7 -4.72 -2.85 -7.17
C ALA A 7 -5.29 -3.35 -5.84
N ALA A 8 -6.57 -3.16 -5.55
CA ALA A 8 -7.15 -3.45 -4.23
C ALA A 8 -8.52 -4.13 -4.34
N ALA A 9 -8.52 -5.43 -4.64
CA ALA A 9 -9.74 -6.21 -4.79
C ALA A 9 -10.29 -6.66 -3.43
N GLN A 10 -11.56 -6.36 -3.15
CA GLN A 10 -12.19 -6.75 -1.90
C GLN A 10 -12.47 -8.27 -1.86
N CYS A 11 -12.20 -8.92 -0.72
CA CYS A 11 -12.63 -10.30 -0.46
C CYS A 11 -13.93 -10.34 0.35
N GLU A 12 -14.48 -11.54 0.55
CA GLU A 12 -15.75 -11.76 1.28
C GLU A 12 -15.71 -11.31 2.74
N GLU A 13 -14.51 -11.25 3.35
CA GLU A 13 -14.28 -10.75 4.70
C GLU A 13 -14.14 -9.21 4.75
N GLY A 14 -14.30 -8.53 3.61
CA GLY A 14 -14.25 -7.08 3.49
C GLY A 14 -12.85 -6.49 3.31
N SER A 15 -11.77 -7.25 3.56
CA SER A 15 -10.38 -6.82 3.35
C SER A 15 -10.07 -6.59 1.88
N TYR A 16 -9.20 -5.63 1.57
CA TYR A 16 -8.78 -5.33 0.19
C TYR A 16 -7.42 -5.97 -0.11
N HIS A 17 -7.41 -7.00 -0.93
CA HIS A 17 -6.20 -7.72 -1.30
C HIS A 17 -5.44 -7.00 -2.41
N ILE A 18 -4.14 -6.90 -2.22
CA ILE A 18 -3.22 -6.40 -3.23
C ILE A 18 -2.71 -7.59 -4.06
N PRO A 19 -2.69 -7.50 -5.41
CA PRO A 19 -2.12 -8.54 -6.23
C PRO A 19 -0.65 -8.83 -5.89
N PRO A 20 -0.21 -10.10 -5.90
CA PRO A 20 1.13 -10.48 -5.43
C PRO A 20 2.28 -9.96 -6.30
N TRP A 21 2.00 -9.50 -7.52
CA TRP A 21 2.97 -8.87 -8.42
C TRP A 21 3.11 -7.36 -8.20
N VAL A 22 2.33 -6.76 -7.29
CA VAL A 22 2.43 -5.35 -6.94
C VAL A 22 3.16 -5.25 -5.62
N TYR A 23 4.35 -4.64 -5.64
CA TYR A 23 5.09 -4.38 -4.40
C TYR A 23 4.45 -3.20 -3.67
N SER A 24 3.75 -3.49 -2.58
CA SER A 24 3.02 -2.51 -1.79
C SER A 24 3.59 -2.39 -0.39
N VAL A 25 3.74 -1.16 0.07
CA VAL A 25 4.27 -0.82 1.39
C VAL A 25 3.51 0.36 1.96
N VAL A 26 3.73 0.63 3.24
CA VAL A 26 3.38 1.93 3.81
C VAL A 26 4.64 2.69 4.18
N ILE A 27 4.60 4.00 3.98
CA ILE A 27 5.69 4.91 4.35
C ILE A 27 5.29 5.81 5.52
N ASN A 28 6.30 6.24 6.29
CA ASN A 28 6.14 7.21 7.38
C ASN A 28 6.22 8.66 6.88
N GLN A 29 6.27 9.63 7.81
CA GLN A 29 6.34 11.05 7.48
C GLN A 29 7.66 11.46 6.83
N ASP A 30 8.72 10.69 7.03
CA ASP A 30 10.05 10.89 6.43
C ASP A 30 10.20 10.12 5.10
N ASP A 31 9.09 9.66 4.52
CA ASP A 31 9.02 8.83 3.31
C ASP A 31 9.80 7.50 3.40
N GLN A 32 10.05 7.00 4.60
CA GLN A 32 10.72 5.72 4.82
C GLN A 32 9.70 4.59 4.88
N ILE A 33 10.04 3.45 4.27
CA ILE A 33 9.24 2.23 4.34
C ILE A 33 9.15 1.74 5.79
N VAL A 34 7.92 1.47 6.25
CA VAL A 34 7.67 0.87 7.57
C VAL A 34 7.74 -0.66 7.43
N ASN A 35 8.84 -1.21 7.92
CA ASN A 35 9.24 -2.61 7.77
C ASN A 35 8.61 -3.53 8.83
N GLN A 36 7.29 -3.76 8.75
CA GLN A 36 6.55 -4.64 9.67
C GLN A 36 5.46 -5.42 8.92
N SER A 37 5.14 -6.64 9.39
CA SER A 37 4.02 -7.45 8.89
C SER A 37 2.66 -6.78 9.07
N ARG A 38 2.54 -5.86 10.03
CA ARG A 38 1.37 -5.02 10.25
C ARG A 38 1.82 -3.59 10.46
N ALA A 39 1.65 -2.76 9.45
CA ALA A 39 2.14 -1.39 9.45
C ALA A 39 1.02 -0.40 9.13
N THR A 40 1.07 0.79 9.71
CA THR A 40 0.13 1.89 9.39
C THR A 40 0.88 3.12 8.93
N GLY A 41 0.55 3.59 7.72
CA GLY A 41 1.25 4.69 7.07
C GLY A 41 0.56 5.07 5.76
N LEU A 42 1.21 5.90 4.97
CA LEU A 42 0.71 6.24 3.64
C LEU A 42 0.98 5.08 2.68
N LEU A 43 -0.04 4.60 1.98
CA LEU A 43 0.10 3.51 1.03
C LEU A 43 0.92 3.96 -0.19
N ALA A 44 1.89 3.14 -0.56
CA ALA A 44 2.71 3.34 -1.75
C ALA A 44 2.96 2.03 -2.48
N PHE A 45 3.11 2.12 -3.80
CA PHE A 45 3.48 1.03 -4.70
C PHE A 45 4.84 1.33 -5.31
N TYR A 46 5.74 0.35 -5.33
CA TYR A 46 7.09 0.48 -5.90
C TYR A 46 7.31 -0.56 -7.01
N ASP A 47 8.22 -0.26 -7.93
CA ASP A 47 8.81 -1.28 -8.80
C ASP A 47 10.07 -1.88 -8.13
N PRO A 48 10.04 -3.17 -7.73
CA PRO A 48 11.16 -3.79 -7.01
C PRO A 48 12.42 -3.99 -7.87
N PHE A 49 12.34 -3.84 -9.20
CA PHE A 49 13.46 -4.04 -10.12
C PHE A 49 14.19 -2.76 -10.51
N THR A 50 13.74 -1.60 -10.02
CA THR A 50 14.34 -0.32 -10.39
C THR A 50 15.52 0.05 -9.49
N ASP A 51 16.69 0.21 -10.11
CA ASP A 51 17.94 0.60 -9.47
C ASP A 51 18.08 2.14 -9.42
N MET A 52 17.49 2.76 -8.40
CA MET A 52 17.98 4.02 -7.80
C MET A 52 18.51 5.12 -8.76
N GLY A 53 17.70 5.67 -9.67
CA GLY A 53 18.17 6.84 -10.44
C GLY A 53 17.25 7.49 -11.48
N LEU A 54 16.08 6.94 -11.80
CA LEU A 54 15.17 7.50 -12.80
C LEU A 54 13.77 7.73 -12.19
N TYR A 55 13.11 8.80 -12.61
CA TYR A 55 11.86 9.29 -12.03
C TYR A 55 10.63 8.81 -12.83
N PRO A 56 9.50 8.43 -12.20
CA PRO A 56 9.31 7.99 -10.81
C PRO A 56 9.14 6.46 -10.69
N HIS A 57 9.94 5.85 -9.82
CA HIS A 57 9.96 4.40 -9.52
C HIS A 57 8.90 3.95 -8.51
N PHE A 58 8.01 4.86 -8.14
CA PHE A 58 7.03 4.65 -7.08
C PHE A 58 5.81 5.52 -7.32
N TYR A 59 4.67 5.06 -6.81
CA TYR A 59 3.44 5.83 -6.75
C TYR A 59 2.97 5.85 -5.29
N LYS A 60 2.97 7.04 -4.69
CA LYS A 60 2.41 7.30 -3.36
C LYS A 60 0.95 7.67 -3.53
N THR A 61 0.07 6.97 -2.83
CA THR A 61 -1.35 7.36 -2.77
C THR A 61 -1.55 8.56 -1.85
N ALA A 62 -2.74 9.13 -1.87
CA ALA A 62 -3.25 10.00 -0.81
C ALA A 62 -3.96 9.23 0.33
N ASP A 63 -3.78 7.92 0.46
CA ASP A 63 -4.50 7.10 1.44
C ASP A 63 -3.57 6.60 2.56
N ARG A 64 -3.87 6.97 3.81
CA ARG A 64 -3.30 6.31 4.99
C ARG A 64 -4.09 5.04 5.28
N VAL A 65 -3.38 3.93 5.44
CA VAL A 65 -3.96 2.60 5.63
C VAL A 65 -3.19 1.80 6.67
N THR A 66 -3.82 0.77 7.22
CA THR A 66 -3.13 -0.36 7.86
C THR A 66 -2.94 -1.46 6.81
N LEU A 67 -1.69 -1.67 6.41
CA LEU A 67 -1.27 -2.70 5.48
C LEU A 67 -0.79 -3.93 6.27
N ILE A 68 -1.25 -5.10 5.86
CA ILE A 68 -0.88 -6.38 6.45
C ILE A 68 -0.12 -7.20 5.43
N ASN A 69 0.99 -7.79 5.86
CA ASN A 69 1.96 -8.55 5.09
C ASN A 69 2.45 -7.80 3.85
N GLY A 70 2.82 -6.52 4.01
CA GLY A 70 3.34 -5.66 2.95
C GLY A 70 4.85 -5.82 2.71
N GLY A 71 5.29 -5.47 1.50
CA GLY A 71 6.67 -5.58 1.06
C GLY A 71 7.21 -7.01 1.21
N ASN A 72 8.35 -7.15 1.88
CA ASN A 72 8.98 -8.45 2.15
C ASN A 72 8.69 -8.99 3.56
N TYR A 73 7.73 -8.41 4.28
CA TYR A 73 7.41 -8.77 5.66
C TYR A 73 6.14 -9.58 5.69
N PHE A 74 6.27 -10.89 5.89
CA PHE A 74 5.16 -11.82 5.93
C PHE A 74 5.14 -12.60 7.25
N GLU A 75 4.01 -12.54 7.95
CA GLU A 75 3.73 -13.37 9.11
C GLU A 75 2.41 -14.12 8.91
N GLU A 76 2.46 -15.44 9.06
CA GLU A 76 1.32 -16.33 8.80
C GLU A 76 0.16 -16.09 9.79
N GLU A 77 0.48 -15.71 11.03
CA GLU A 77 -0.51 -15.33 12.05
C GLU A 77 -1.38 -14.13 11.66
N ASN A 78 -0.91 -13.30 10.72
CA ASN A 78 -1.61 -12.11 10.24
C ASN A 78 -2.38 -12.35 8.94
N LEU A 79 -2.46 -13.60 8.46
CA LEU A 79 -3.25 -13.95 7.28
C LEU A 79 -4.69 -13.43 7.39
N CYS A 80 -5.21 -12.96 6.24
CA CYS A 80 -6.61 -12.61 6.16
C CYS A 80 -7.46 -13.85 6.45
N ARG A 81 -8.60 -13.66 7.11
CA ARG A 81 -9.57 -14.74 7.40
C ARG A 81 -10.07 -15.47 6.16
N CYS A 82 -10.01 -14.83 4.99
CA CYS A 82 -10.36 -15.47 3.72
C CYS A 82 -9.33 -16.53 3.25
N GLY A 83 -8.20 -16.66 3.95
CA GLY A 83 -7.16 -17.66 3.68
C GLY A 83 -6.19 -17.32 2.55
N ARG A 84 -6.37 -16.18 1.85
CA ARG A 84 -5.44 -15.78 0.77
C ARG A 84 -4.10 -15.30 1.36
N PRO A 85 -2.95 -15.88 0.95
CA PRO A 85 -1.63 -15.50 1.44
C PRO A 85 -1.07 -14.31 0.65
N THR A 86 -1.80 -13.20 0.63
CA THR A 86 -1.35 -11.97 -0.05
C THR A 86 -1.33 -10.81 0.92
N THR A 87 -0.62 -9.75 0.55
CA THR A 87 -0.79 -8.44 1.18
C THR A 87 -2.24 -7.99 1.10
N TYR A 88 -2.73 -7.35 2.15
CA TYR A 88 -4.06 -6.76 2.16
C TYR A 88 -4.15 -5.52 3.03
N ILE A 89 -5.12 -4.68 2.74
CA ILE A 89 -5.48 -3.50 3.52
C ILE A 89 -6.66 -3.85 4.42
N LYS A 90 -6.55 -3.48 5.70
CA LYS A 90 -7.66 -3.62 6.64
C LYS A 90 -8.75 -2.60 6.31
N THR A 91 -9.98 -3.05 6.12
CA THR A 91 -11.12 -2.25 5.64
C THR A 91 -11.33 -0.95 6.43
N ASP A 92 -11.37 -1.05 7.76
CA ASP A 92 -11.66 0.07 8.66
C ASP A 92 -10.46 0.99 8.93
N SER A 93 -9.40 0.88 8.12
CA SER A 93 -8.17 1.66 8.30
C SER A 93 -7.95 2.74 7.26
N ILE A 94 -8.75 2.77 6.19
CA ILE A 94 -8.53 3.66 5.05
C ILE A 94 -8.98 5.08 5.42
N SER A 95 -8.05 6.03 5.38
CA SER A 95 -8.32 7.45 5.59
C SER A 95 -7.57 8.28 4.56
N ARG A 96 -8.26 9.20 3.88
CA ARG A 96 -7.63 10.09 2.91
C ARG A 96 -6.81 11.15 3.66
N GLN A 97 -5.58 11.38 3.20
CA GLN A 97 -4.75 12.49 3.64
C GLN A 97 -4.70 13.53 2.52
N ASP A 98 -5.13 14.75 2.83
CA ASP A 98 -4.98 15.89 1.93
C ASP A 98 -3.48 16.25 1.90
N ARG A 99 -2.82 15.97 0.78
CA ARG A 99 -1.44 16.38 0.52
C ARG A 99 -1.45 17.55 -0.44
N LEU A 100 -1.47 18.77 0.11
CA LEU A 100 -1.49 20.02 -0.67
C LEU A 100 -0.15 20.31 -1.38
N ASP A 101 0.96 19.73 -0.90
CA ASP A 101 2.31 20.16 -1.28
C ASP A 101 3.09 19.15 -2.16
N GLU A 102 2.58 17.94 -2.37
CA GLU A 102 3.30 16.87 -3.10
C GLU A 102 2.38 16.07 -4.04
N ALA A 103 1.68 16.76 -4.93
CA ALA A 103 1.05 16.11 -6.06
C ALA A 103 2.14 15.64 -7.03
N GLY A 104 2.53 14.36 -6.95
CA GLY A 104 3.13 13.68 -8.10
C GLY A 104 2.15 13.72 -9.29
N CYS A 105 2.63 13.56 -10.52
CA CYS A 105 1.83 13.76 -11.76
C CYS A 105 0.46 13.04 -11.85
N ALA A 106 0.12 12.14 -10.92
CA ALA A 106 -1.20 11.51 -10.82
C ALA A 106 -2.18 12.24 -9.87
N GLY A 107 -1.77 13.33 -9.23
CA GLY A 107 -2.55 14.11 -8.26
C GLY A 107 -3.08 15.46 -8.78
N GLN A 108 -3.00 15.73 -10.08
CA GLN A 108 -3.65 16.90 -10.66
C GLN A 108 -5.09 16.55 -11.08
N ILE A 109 -6.06 17.11 -10.37
CA ILE A 109 -7.35 17.49 -10.96
C ILE A 109 -7.32 19.00 -11.18
#